data_AF-A0A8J7MGE0-F1
#
_entry.id   AF-A0A8J7MGE0-F1
#
_cell.length_a   1.000
_cell.length_b   1.000
_cell.length_c   1.000
_cell.angle_alpha   90.00
_cell.angle_beta   90.00
_cell.angle_gamma   90.00
#
_symmetry.space_group_name_H-M   'P 1'
#
loop_
_entity.id
_entity.type
_entity.pdbx_description
1 polymer ?
#
loop_
_entity_poly.entity_id
_entity_poly.type
_entity_poly.pdbx_seq_one_letter_code
_entity_poly.pdbx_strand_id
1 'polypeptide(L)'
;MGQLQRIQSVYLFLASLVGSSLFLLPFASGPTESQGILSDGYLNINDNIGLIILTVLVVVLSLATIFLYNNRVLQMNLGKLNILVTMGLFAFAAYLFYTIQTIATLSGGLFMPILVVVFVVLANKNINKDEKLVRDSNRLR
;
A
#
# COMPACT_ATOMS: atom_id res chain seq x y z
N MET A 1 -27.16 -18.61 -3.98
CA MET A 1 -26.14 -17.59 -3.60
C MET A 1 -24.92 -17.85 -4.47
N GLY A 2 -24.87 -17.25 -5.66
CA GLY A 2 -23.78 -17.49 -6.60
C GLY A 2 -22.45 -16.99 -6.03
N GLN A 3 -21.42 -17.82 -6.11
CA GLN A 3 -20.04 -17.49 -5.79
C GLN A 3 -19.59 -16.32 -6.67
N LEU A 4 -19.82 -15.09 -6.19
CA LEU A 4 -19.19 -13.92 -6.78
C LEU A 4 -17.70 -14.05 -6.50
N GLN A 5 -16.93 -14.44 -7.51
CA GLN A 5 -15.47 -14.32 -7.46
C GLN A 5 -15.16 -12.82 -7.35
N ARG A 6 -14.92 -12.36 -6.13
CA ARG A 6 -14.75 -10.93 -5.87
C ARG A 6 -13.34 -10.52 -6.27
N ILE A 7 -13.19 -10.02 -7.50
CA ILE A 7 -11.92 -9.50 -8.03
C ILE A 7 -11.28 -8.45 -7.11
N GLN A 8 -12.08 -7.76 -6.28
CA GLN A 8 -11.58 -6.84 -5.25
C GLN A 8 -10.60 -7.50 -4.26
N SER A 9 -10.84 -8.77 -3.87
CA SER A 9 -9.97 -9.50 -2.94
C SER A 9 -8.62 -9.83 -3.59
N VAL A 10 -8.62 -10.08 -4.91
CA VAL A 10 -7.38 -10.28 -5.69
C VAL A 10 -6.56 -8.99 -5.70
N TYR A 11 -7.19 -7.84 -5.96
CA TYR A 11 -6.48 -6.56 -5.91
C TYR A 11 -5.94 -6.22 -4.52
N LEU A 12 -6.71 -6.46 -3.45
CA LEU A 12 -6.25 -6.25 -2.07
C LEU A 12 -5.10 -7.21 -1.71
N PHE A 13 -5.14 -8.45 -2.18
CA PHE A 13 -4.07 -9.40 -1.99
C PHE A 13 -2.80 -8.96 -2.74
N LEU A 14 -2.91 -8.53 -3.99
CA LEU A 14 -1.79 -7.94 -4.74
C LEU A 14 -1.23 -6.70 -4.05
N ALA A 15 -2.09 -5.81 -3.52
CA ALA A 15 -1.65 -4.66 -2.74
C ALA A 15 -0.84 -5.08 -1.51
N SER A 16 -1.27 -6.14 -0.81
CA SER A 16 -0.53 -6.69 0.33
C SER A 16 0.82 -7.29 -0.07
N LEU A 17 0.88 -8.01 -1.20
CA LEU A 17 2.13 -8.58 -1.70
C LEU A 17 3.13 -7.49 -2.10
N VAL A 18 2.68 -6.46 -2.82
CA VAL A 18 3.55 -5.32 -3.16
C VAL A 18 3.97 -4.58 -1.89
N GLY A 19 3.05 -4.33 -0.95
CA GLY A 19 3.37 -3.72 0.34
C GLY A 19 4.42 -4.51 1.12
N SER A 20 4.31 -5.84 1.16
CA SER A 20 5.31 -6.72 1.78
C SER A 20 6.64 -6.73 1.03
N SER A 21 6.62 -6.66 -0.31
CA SER A 21 7.85 -6.63 -1.11
C SER A 21 8.73 -5.41 -0.85
N LEU A 22 8.15 -4.32 -0.32
CA LEU A 22 8.90 -3.13 0.06
C LEU A 22 10.00 -3.43 1.09
N PHE A 23 9.82 -4.42 1.97
CA PHE A 23 10.85 -4.80 2.95
C PHE A 23 12.12 -5.37 2.31
N LEU A 24 12.06 -5.75 1.03
CA LEU A 24 13.15 -6.36 0.28
C LEU A 24 13.81 -5.38 -0.70
N LEU A 25 13.22 -4.22 -0.94
CA LEU A 25 13.59 -3.32 -2.03
C LEU A 25 14.12 -1.98 -1.51
N PRO A 26 15.32 -1.55 -1.96
CA PRO A 26 15.85 -0.24 -1.61
C PRO A 26 15.09 0.90 -2.28
N PHE A 27 14.92 1.98 -1.51
CA PHE A 27 14.36 3.25 -1.94
C PHE A 27 15.43 4.15 -2.55
N ALA A 28 16.66 4.07 -2.05
CA ALA A 28 17.82 4.73 -2.62
C ALA A 28 19.10 3.94 -2.36
N SER A 29 20.14 4.21 -3.16
CA SER A 29 21.48 3.64 -2.99
C SER A 29 22.54 4.73 -3.06
N GLY A 30 23.57 4.61 -2.22
CA GLY A 30 24.67 5.56 -2.11
C GLY A 30 25.97 4.86 -1.66
N PRO A 31 27.01 5.64 -1.31
CA PRO A 31 28.28 5.09 -0.84
C PRO A 31 28.14 4.28 0.44
N THR A 32 28.81 3.12 0.51
CA THR A 32 28.83 2.18 1.65
C THR A 32 29.59 2.68 2.88
N GLU A 33 30.25 3.84 2.79
CA GLU A 33 30.98 4.47 3.91
C GLU A 33 30.14 5.57 4.61
N SER A 34 28.87 5.69 4.25
CA SER A 34 27.98 6.69 4.83
C SER A 34 27.58 6.35 6.27
N GLN A 35 27.12 7.36 7.02
CA GLN A 35 26.66 7.23 8.40
C GLN A 35 25.13 7.41 8.47
N GLY A 36 24.49 6.84 9.49
CA GLY A 36 23.04 6.99 9.72
C GLY A 36 22.20 6.13 8.77
N ILE A 37 21.17 6.70 8.14
CA ILE A 37 20.16 5.99 7.32
C ILE A 37 20.70 5.40 5.99
N LEU A 38 22.02 5.47 5.77
CA LEU A 38 22.73 4.90 4.63
C LEU A 38 23.94 4.07 5.07
N SER A 39 23.95 3.55 6.31
CA SER A 39 25.15 2.89 6.87
C SER A 39 25.63 1.67 6.07
N ASP A 40 24.73 1.02 5.36
CA ASP A 40 25.00 -0.12 4.49
C ASP A 40 25.00 0.26 2.99
N GLY A 41 24.96 1.56 2.68
CA GLY A 41 24.85 2.10 1.33
C GLY A 41 23.42 2.11 0.75
N TYR A 42 22.40 1.72 1.53
CA TYR A 42 21.01 1.70 1.05
C TYR A 42 20.08 2.45 2.01
N LEU A 43 19.05 3.09 1.44
CA LEU A 43 17.89 3.53 2.21
C LEU A 43 16.78 2.51 1.99
N ASN A 44 16.41 1.79 3.03
CA ASN A 44 15.36 0.79 3.07
C ASN A 44 14.31 1.13 4.15
N ILE A 45 13.24 0.34 4.20
CA ILE A 45 12.25 0.46 5.28
C ILE A 45 12.87 0.20 6.66
N ASN A 46 13.84 -0.71 6.75
CA ASN A 46 14.40 -1.15 8.01
C ASN A 46 15.22 -0.06 8.74
N ASP A 47 15.63 0.99 8.03
CA ASP A 47 16.44 2.08 8.59
C ASP A 47 15.64 3.09 9.42
N ASN A 48 14.30 3.00 9.39
CA ASN A 48 13.45 3.90 10.16
C ASN A 48 12.20 3.20 10.70
N ILE A 49 12.01 3.24 12.02
CA ILE A 49 10.84 2.64 12.67
C ILE A 49 9.50 3.19 12.15
N GLY A 50 9.45 4.47 11.74
CA GLY A 50 8.27 5.07 11.14
C GLY A 50 7.92 4.45 9.79
N LEU A 51 8.91 4.13 8.95
CA LEU A 51 8.70 3.41 7.69
C LEU A 51 8.20 1.99 7.94
N ILE A 52 8.75 1.29 8.94
CA ILE A 52 8.31 -0.05 9.34
C ILE A 52 6.83 -0.01 9.74
N ILE A 53 6.46 0.87 10.67
CA ILE A 53 5.08 0.99 11.17
C ILE A 53 4.11 1.30 10.03
N LEU A 54 4.43 2.28 9.17
CA LEU A 54 3.58 2.63 8.05
C LEU A 54 3.43 1.47 7.05
N THR A 55 4.52 0.75 6.75
CA THR A 55 4.47 -0.39 5.82
C THR A 55 3.62 -1.53 6.39
N VAL A 56 3.81 -1.86 7.66
CA VAL A 56 2.98 -2.87 8.35
C VAL A 56 1.51 -2.47 8.32
N LEU A 57 1.19 -1.20 8.60
CA LEU A 57 -0.19 -0.71 8.53
C LEU A 57 -0.78 -0.87 7.13
N VAL A 58 -0.04 -0.55 6.07
CA VAL A 58 -0.50 -0.74 4.67
C VAL A 58 -0.82 -2.22 4.38
N VAL A 59 0.07 -3.13 4.77
CA VAL A 59 -0.11 -4.58 4.56
C VAL A 59 -1.30 -5.09 5.36
N VAL A 60 -1.38 -4.75 6.64
CA VAL A 60 -2.46 -5.18 7.55
C VAL A 60 -3.81 -4.63 7.08
N LEU A 61 -3.90 -3.35 6.69
CA LEU A 61 -5.14 -2.78 6.16
C LEU A 61 -5.59 -3.51 4.89
N SER A 62 -4.65 -3.82 3.98
CA SER A 62 -4.96 -4.56 2.75
C SER A 62 -5.54 -5.95 3.06
N LEU A 63 -4.88 -6.71 3.94
CA LEU A 63 -5.31 -8.05 4.32
C LEU A 63 -6.60 -8.05 5.14
N ALA A 64 -6.71 -7.19 6.15
CA ALA A 64 -7.90 -7.06 6.98
C ALA A 64 -9.13 -6.74 6.12
N THR A 65 -8.99 -5.86 5.13
CA THR A 65 -10.09 -5.48 4.23
C THR A 65 -10.66 -6.68 3.46
N ILE A 66 -9.85 -7.69 3.13
CA ILE A 66 -10.30 -8.91 2.44
C ILE A 66 -11.36 -9.66 3.27
N PHE A 67 -11.15 -9.78 4.59
CA PHE A 67 -12.04 -10.51 5.49
C PHE A 67 -13.35 -9.77 5.78
N LEU A 68 -13.43 -8.47 5.49
CA LEU A 68 -14.62 -7.65 5.72
C LEU A 68 -15.68 -7.76 4.62
N TYR A 69 -15.76 -8.90 3.91
CA TYR A 69 -16.61 -9.10 2.74
C TYR A 69 -18.12 -8.90 2.99
N ASN A 70 -18.56 -8.95 4.24
CA ASN A 70 -19.94 -8.70 4.63
C ASN A 70 -20.29 -7.21 4.69
N ASN A 71 -19.31 -6.32 4.85
CA ASN A 71 -19.53 -4.88 5.02
C ASN A 71 -18.79 -4.07 3.96
N ARG A 72 -19.42 -3.92 2.79
CA ARG A 72 -18.85 -3.25 1.60
C ARG A 72 -18.52 -1.77 1.85
N VAL A 73 -19.35 -1.08 2.63
CA VAL A 73 -19.10 0.31 3.02
C VAL A 73 -17.83 0.43 3.86
N LEU A 74 -17.67 -0.46 4.85
CA LEU A 74 -16.45 -0.49 5.68
C LEU A 74 -15.22 -0.88 4.85
N GLN A 75 -15.33 -1.85 3.93
CA GLN A 75 -14.21 -2.20 3.04
C GLN A 75 -13.73 -0.99 2.23
N MET A 76 -14.67 -0.21 1.68
CA MET A 76 -14.33 0.97 0.89
C MET A 76 -13.69 2.08 1.74
N ASN A 77 -14.14 2.26 2.98
CA ASN A 77 -13.55 3.23 3.91
C ASN A 77 -12.14 2.81 4.35
N LEU A 78 -11.92 1.53 4.65
CA LEU A 78 -10.58 1.00 4.96
C LEU A 78 -9.65 1.08 3.75
N GLY A 79 -10.14 0.84 2.53
CA GLY A 79 -9.35 1.06 1.32
C GLY A 79 -8.94 2.53 1.14
N LYS A 80 -9.83 3.49 1.42
CA LYS A 80 -9.47 4.93 1.39
C LYS A 80 -8.43 5.28 2.45
N LEU A 81 -8.60 4.75 3.68
CA LEU A 81 -7.61 4.90 4.74
C LEU A 81 -6.25 4.32 4.32
N ASN A 82 -6.24 3.14 3.71
CA ASN A 82 -5.03 2.50 3.23
C ASN A 82 -4.32 3.33 2.14
N ILE A 83 -5.07 3.94 1.21
CA ILE A 83 -4.51 4.89 0.23
C ILE A 83 -3.85 6.07 0.95
N LEU A 84 -4.50 6.65 1.96
CA LEU A 84 -3.95 7.75 2.75
C LEU A 84 -2.64 7.35 3.45
N VAL A 85 -2.63 6.21 4.15
CA VAL A 85 -1.44 5.69 4.84
C VAL A 85 -0.31 5.42 3.84
N THR A 86 -0.63 4.85 2.67
CA THR A 86 0.36 4.58 1.61
C THR A 86 0.95 5.88 1.03
N MET A 87 0.13 6.92 0.85
CA MET A 87 0.63 8.25 0.44
C MET A 87 1.53 8.87 1.52
N GLY A 88 1.17 8.71 2.80
CA GLY A 88 2.02 9.12 3.92
C GLY A 88 3.36 8.41 3.95
N LEU A 89 3.37 7.09 3.70
CA LEU A 89 4.60 6.30 3.55
C LEU A 89 5.47 6.82 2.40
N PHE A 90 4.88 7.06 1.24
CA PHE A 90 5.60 7.58 0.08
C PHE A 90 6.19 8.97 0.36
N ALA A 91 5.40 9.88 0.92
CA ALA A 91 5.85 11.23 1.27
C ALA A 91 6.99 11.21 2.30
N PHE A 92 6.88 10.33 3.31
CA PHE A 92 7.91 10.20 4.34
C PHE A 92 9.20 9.59 3.78
N ALA A 93 9.10 8.54 2.95
CA ALA A 93 10.26 7.97 2.26
C ALA A 93 10.93 8.98 1.31
N ALA A 94 10.14 9.77 0.57
CA ALA A 94 10.66 10.83 -0.29
C ALA A 94 11.34 11.95 0.52
N TYR A 95 10.81 12.30 1.69
CA TYR A 95 11.44 13.24 2.61
C TYR A 95 12.80 12.71 3.10
N LEU A 96 12.87 11.43 3.50
CA LEU A 96 14.14 10.81 3.90
C LEU A 96 15.14 10.76 2.74
N PHE A 97 14.70 10.46 1.51
CA PHE A 97 15.57 10.55 0.35
C PHE A 97 16.08 11.98 0.12
N TYR A 98 15.23 13.00 0.29
CA TYR A 98 15.62 14.40 0.10
C TYR A 98 16.76 14.82 1.03
N THR A 99 16.89 14.24 2.24
CA THR A 99 17.99 14.56 3.17
C THR A 99 19.34 13.97 2.74
N ILE A 100 19.34 12.95 1.87
CA ILE A 100 20.54 12.24 1.39
C ILE A 100 20.76 12.34 -0.12
N GLN A 101 19.91 13.07 -0.84
CA GLN A 101 19.89 13.13 -2.31
C GLN A 101 21.21 13.63 -2.95
N THR A 102 22.06 14.32 -2.20
CA THR A 102 23.37 14.81 -2.68
C THR A 102 24.39 13.68 -2.80
N ILE A 103 24.19 12.58 -2.08
CA ILE A 103 25.10 11.43 -2.03
C ILE A 103 24.43 10.13 -2.46
N ALA A 104 23.11 10.10 -2.64
CA ALA A 104 22.36 8.90 -2.97
C ALA A 104 21.52 9.07 -4.25
N THR A 105 21.29 7.96 -4.93
CA THR A 105 20.48 7.87 -6.15
C THR A 105 19.20 7.09 -5.89
N LEU A 106 18.12 7.48 -6.58
CA LEU A 106 16.82 6.82 -6.45
C LEU A 106 16.87 5.37 -6.93
N SER A 107 16.24 4.50 -6.16
CA SER A 107 16.02 3.09 -6.52
C SER A 107 14.54 2.82 -6.75
N GLY A 108 14.24 1.75 -7.50
CA GLY A 108 12.88 1.41 -7.91
C GLY A 108 11.90 1.17 -6.75
N GLY A 109 12.41 0.80 -5.56
CA GLY A 109 11.58 0.57 -4.38
C GLY A 109 10.78 1.80 -3.94
N LEU A 110 11.28 3.02 -4.19
CA LEU A 110 10.55 4.24 -3.81
C LEU A 110 9.22 4.40 -4.55
N PHE A 111 9.10 3.84 -5.76
CA PHE A 111 7.90 3.96 -6.59
C PHE A 111 6.87 2.85 -6.34
N MET A 112 7.25 1.77 -5.65
CA MET A 112 6.35 0.65 -5.33
C MET A 112 5.09 1.04 -4.53
N PRO A 113 5.09 2.03 -3.62
CA PRO A 113 3.85 2.51 -2.97
C PRO A 113 2.79 3.01 -3.97
N ILE A 114 3.19 3.49 -5.15
CA ILE A 114 2.25 3.90 -6.21
C ILE A 114 1.46 2.67 -6.71
N LEU A 115 2.12 1.53 -6.90
CA LEU A 115 1.46 0.29 -7.30
C LEU A 115 0.48 -0.20 -6.24
N VAL A 116 0.82 -0.07 -4.95
CA VAL A 116 -0.11 -0.35 -3.85
C VAL A 116 -1.38 0.51 -3.98
N VAL A 117 -1.22 1.82 -4.17
CA VAL A 117 -2.37 2.74 -4.35
C VAL A 117 -3.22 2.32 -5.55
N VAL A 118 -2.61 1.99 -6.69
CA VAL A 118 -3.34 1.53 -7.88
C VAL A 118 -4.20 0.31 -7.56
N PHE A 119 -3.64 -0.71 -6.91
CA PHE A 119 -4.39 -1.91 -6.56
C PHE A 119 -5.52 -1.62 -5.55
N VAL A 120 -5.29 -0.80 -4.53
CA VAL A 120 -6.33 -0.44 -3.57
C VAL A 120 -7.46 0.38 -4.23
N VAL A 121 -7.12 1.28 -5.17
CA VAL A 121 -8.13 2.03 -5.95
C VAL A 121 -8.96 1.09 -6.82
N LEU A 122 -8.32 0.14 -7.50
CA LEU A 122 -9.02 -0.88 -8.29
C LEU A 122 -9.93 -1.75 -7.42
N ALA A 123 -9.48 -2.16 -6.23
CA ALA A 123 -10.30 -2.88 -5.27
C ALA A 123 -11.54 -2.05 -4.88
N ASN A 124 -11.37 -0.81 -4.45
CA ASN A 124 -12.45 0.09 -4.04
C ASN A 124 -13.45 0.34 -5.18
N LYS A 125 -12.97 0.50 -6.41
CA LYS A 125 -13.85 0.65 -7.58
C LYS A 125 -14.77 -0.55 -7.78
N ASN A 126 -14.25 -1.77 -7.59
CA ASN A 126 -15.05 -2.99 -7.72
C ASN A 126 -15.99 -3.19 -6.52
N ILE A 127 -15.55 -2.89 -5.29
CA ILE A 127 -16.41 -2.91 -4.09
C ILE A 127 -17.62 -1.99 -4.29
N ASN A 128 -17.41 -0.78 -4.79
CA ASN A 128 -18.49 0.19 -5.03
C ASN A 128 -19.45 -0.27 -6.15
N LYS A 129 -18.95 -0.94 -7.19
CA LYS A 129 -19.80 -1.52 -8.23
C LYS A 129 -20.71 -2.60 -7.63
N ASP A 130 -20.15 -3.51 -6.86
CA ASP A 130 -20.92 -4.56 -6.22
C ASP A 130 -21.97 -4.01 -5.25
N GLU A 131 -21.61 -2.98 -4.46
CA GLU A 131 -22.54 -2.32 -3.53
C GLU A 131 -23.74 -1.72 -4.27
N LYS A 132 -23.50 -1.07 -5.42
CA LYS A 132 -24.58 -0.53 -6.26
C LYS A 132 -25.50 -1.63 -6.78
N LEU A 133 -24.94 -2.74 -7.28
CA LEU A 133 -25.72 -3.88 -7.77
C LEU A 133 -26.63 -4.48 -6.70
N VAL A 134 -26.11 -4.67 -5.48
CA VAL A 134 -26.90 -5.17 -4.34
C VAL A 134 -28.02 -4.19 -3.98
N ARG A 135 -27.72 -2.89 -3.93
CA ARG A 135 -28.70 -1.85 -3.61
C ARG A 135 -29.79 -1.73 -4.66
N ASP A 136 -29.45 -1.80 -5.94
CA ASP A 136 -30.41 -1.70 -7.02
C ASP A 136 -31.30 -2.95 -7.11
N SER A 137 -30.77 -4.14 -6.82
CA SER A 137 -31.59 -5.36 -6.68
C SER A 137 -32.60 -5.26 -5.53
N ASN A 138 -32.24 -4.64 -4.40
CA ASN A 138 -33.15 -4.42 -3.29
C ASN A 138 -34.24 -3.37 -3.58
N ARG A 139 -34.05 -2.50 -4.57
CA ARG A 139 -35.05 -1.49 -4.96
C ARG A 139 -36.16 -2.04 -5.87
N LEU A 140 -35.90 -3.17 -6.54
CA LEU A 140 -36.83 -3.81 -7.47
C LEU A 140 -37.65 -4.94 -6.84
N ARG A 141 -37.37 -5.26 -5.58
CA ARG A 141 -38.11 -6.24 -4.77
C ARG A 141 -39.05 -5.50 -3.83
#